data_AF-A0A1J8Q5S6-F1
#
_entry.id   AF-A0A1J8Q5S6-F1
#
_cell.length_a   1.000
_cell.length_b   1.000
_cell.length_c   1.000
_cell.angle_alpha   90.00
_cell.angle_beta   90.00
_cell.angle_gamma   90.00
#
_symmetry.space_group_name_H-M   'P 1'
#
loop_
_entity.id
_entity.type
_entity.pdbx_description
1 polymer ?
#
loop_
_entity_poly.entity_id
_entity_poly.type
_entity_poly.pdbx_seq_one_letter_code
_entity_poly.pdbx_strand_id
1 'polypeptide(L)'
;MPSPSSPPLQSPAVASSGTNLQSQKFGPFTPSEVLRYDKSPSIKRINKWESIQPLTRDYSDIQDAGSWCARVHPEGALYFYDPTRHVYTDSNLQNLDRRCNMDSHVDELLVLATTNGLQLNDGGIELVVQLLRDQQSVLICGYYFVDHPKRLLFWVEKQSTEKLFVGVQGVEKLSHIKYAVEHQYWQA
;
A
#
# COMPACT_ATOMS: atom_id res chain seq x y z
N MET A 1 6.41 -55.53 -45.29
CA MET A 1 5.46 -54.78 -44.44
C MET A 1 6.22 -54.08 -43.33
N PRO A 2 6.34 -52.75 -43.39
CA PRO A 2 6.55 -51.89 -42.24
C PRO A 2 5.33 -50.95 -42.03
N SER A 3 5.02 -50.67 -40.78
CA SER A 3 3.88 -49.88 -40.30
C SER A 3 4.00 -48.38 -40.62
N PRO A 4 2.89 -47.64 -40.81
CA PRO A 4 2.94 -46.19 -40.98
C PRO A 4 3.13 -45.46 -39.65
N SER A 5 4.06 -44.50 -39.62
CA SER A 5 4.35 -43.62 -38.49
C SER A 5 3.28 -42.52 -38.36
N SER A 6 2.70 -42.38 -37.17
CA SER A 6 1.76 -41.29 -36.83
C SER A 6 2.49 -39.95 -36.60
N PRO A 7 1.90 -38.80 -36.98
CA PRO A 7 2.46 -37.48 -36.68
C PRO A 7 2.23 -37.09 -35.21
N PRO A 8 3.08 -36.22 -34.61
CA PRO A 8 2.91 -35.78 -33.24
C PRO A 8 1.71 -34.83 -33.11
N LEU A 9 0.86 -35.09 -32.12
CA LEU A 9 -0.24 -34.21 -31.69
C LEU A 9 0.33 -32.88 -31.22
N GLN A 10 -0.01 -31.79 -31.92
CA GLN A 10 0.12 -30.43 -31.40
C GLN A 10 -0.82 -30.27 -30.20
N SER A 11 -0.27 -29.96 -29.03
CA SER A 11 -1.07 -29.54 -27.88
C SER A 11 -1.60 -28.13 -28.12
N PRO A 12 -2.88 -27.84 -27.85
CA PRO A 12 -3.42 -26.51 -28.05
C PRO A 12 -2.82 -25.54 -27.02
N ALA A 13 -2.42 -24.37 -27.53
CA ALA A 13 -2.07 -23.22 -26.71
C ALA A 13 -3.24 -22.87 -25.79
N VAL A 14 -3.05 -23.10 -24.49
CA VAL A 14 -3.98 -22.60 -23.48
C VAL A 14 -3.71 -21.11 -23.34
N ALA A 15 -4.51 -20.32 -24.07
CA ALA A 15 -4.67 -18.90 -23.78
C ALA A 15 -5.25 -18.78 -22.37
N SER A 16 -4.40 -18.54 -21.38
CA SER A 16 -4.82 -18.14 -20.05
C SER A 16 -5.27 -16.67 -20.07
N SER A 17 -6.40 -16.42 -20.73
CA SER A 17 -7.19 -15.21 -20.54
C SER A 17 -7.91 -15.33 -19.19
N GLY A 18 -7.13 -15.20 -18.11
CA GLY A 18 -7.66 -15.04 -16.76
C GLY A 18 -8.16 -13.60 -16.64
N THR A 19 -9.48 -13.44 -16.73
CA THR A 19 -10.20 -12.21 -16.42
C THR A 19 -9.79 -11.65 -15.06
N ASN A 20 -8.97 -10.59 -15.06
CA ASN A 20 -8.68 -9.80 -13.88
C ASN A 20 -9.80 -8.75 -13.70
N LEU A 21 -10.91 -9.23 -13.13
CA LEU A 21 -12.09 -8.43 -12.77
C LEU A 21 -12.28 -8.47 -11.25
N GLN A 22 -11.17 -8.37 -10.51
CA GLN A 22 -11.19 -8.28 -9.05
C GLN A 22 -10.65 -6.91 -8.62
N SER A 23 -11.60 -6.13 -8.08
CA SER A 23 -11.49 -4.84 -7.38
C SER A 23 -10.67 -3.74 -8.05
N GLN A 24 -11.30 -2.95 -8.94
CA GLN A 24 -10.82 -1.60 -9.31
C GLN A 24 -10.70 -0.64 -8.11
N LYS A 25 -11.06 -1.06 -6.90
CA LYS A 25 -11.11 -0.22 -5.69
C LYS A 25 -9.81 -0.28 -4.88
N PHE A 26 -9.13 -1.43 -4.87
CA PHE A 26 -7.92 -1.64 -4.07
C PHE A 26 -6.72 -1.94 -4.96
N GLY A 27 -5.61 -1.27 -4.68
CA GLY A 27 -4.37 -1.45 -5.41
C GLY A 27 -3.27 -1.96 -4.49
N PRO A 28 -2.81 -3.21 -4.58
CA PRO A 28 -1.65 -3.62 -3.82
C PRO A 28 -0.42 -2.83 -4.31
N PHE A 29 0.33 -2.24 -3.39
CA PHE A 29 1.58 -1.54 -3.69
C PHE A 29 2.67 -1.92 -2.70
N THR A 30 3.89 -1.50 -2.99
CA THR A 30 5.09 -1.72 -2.17
C THR A 30 5.65 -0.38 -1.69
N PRO A 31 6.26 -0.31 -0.49
CA PRO A 31 6.88 0.91 0.04
C PRO A 31 7.73 1.68 -0.99
N SER A 32 8.53 0.98 -1.81
CA SER A 32 9.34 1.60 -2.86
C SER A 32 8.52 2.38 -3.91
N GLU A 33 7.24 2.06 -4.12
CA GLU A 33 6.38 2.75 -5.09
C GLU A 33 5.79 4.06 -4.57
N VAL A 34 5.60 4.18 -3.25
CA VAL A 34 5.06 5.40 -2.65
C VAL A 34 6.14 6.45 -2.40
N LEU A 35 7.42 6.05 -2.45
CA LEU A 35 8.58 6.92 -2.33
C LEU A 35 8.44 7.85 -1.12
N ARG A 36 8.05 7.29 0.04
CA ARG A 36 7.74 8.05 1.27
C ARG A 36 8.79 9.11 1.59
N TYR A 37 10.07 8.73 1.44
CA TYR A 37 11.23 9.58 1.71
C TYR A 37 11.62 10.50 0.54
N ASP A 38 11.28 10.16 -0.70
CA ASP A 38 11.70 10.90 -1.89
C ASP A 38 10.58 11.78 -2.49
N LYS A 39 9.36 11.70 -1.94
CA LYS A 39 8.20 12.44 -2.44
C LYS A 39 8.27 13.90 -2.03
N SER A 40 8.78 14.73 -2.92
CA SER A 40 8.73 16.19 -2.77
C SER A 40 7.27 16.67 -2.78
N PRO A 41 6.79 17.37 -1.73
CA PRO A 41 5.43 17.89 -1.72
C PRO A 41 5.27 18.97 -2.81
N SER A 42 4.19 18.87 -3.60
CA SER A 42 3.82 19.92 -4.54
C SER A 42 3.08 21.03 -3.80
N ILE A 43 3.82 22.06 -3.40
CA ILE A 43 3.28 23.21 -2.69
C ILE A 43 3.09 24.34 -3.68
N LYS A 44 1.88 24.90 -3.75
CA LYS A 44 1.64 26.12 -4.52
C LYS A 44 2.48 27.23 -3.92
N ARG A 45 3.35 27.83 -4.74
CA ARG A 45 4.16 28.96 -4.30
C ARG A 45 3.26 30.12 -3.89
N ILE A 46 3.44 30.61 -2.67
CA ILE A 46 2.81 31.83 -2.17
C ILE A 46 3.93 32.86 -2.02
N ASN A 47 3.78 34.04 -2.65
CA ASN A 47 4.73 35.14 -2.53
C ASN A 47 4.35 36.01 -1.32
N LYS A 48 4.31 35.41 -0.14
CA LYS A 48 4.02 36.08 1.13
C LYS A 48 4.99 35.56 2.18
N TRP A 49 5.50 36.46 3.01
CA TRP A 49 6.26 36.11 4.20
C TRP A 49 5.34 36.30 5.41
N GLU A 50 5.27 35.30 6.28
CA GLU A 50 4.61 35.43 7.57
C GLU A 50 5.64 35.82 8.64
N SER A 51 5.23 36.61 9.63
CA SER A 51 6.06 36.96 10.78
C SER A 51 5.71 36.09 11.98
N ILE A 52 6.71 35.51 12.64
CA ILE A 52 6.52 34.82 13.91
C ILE A 52 6.46 35.87 15.03
N GLN A 53 5.43 35.82 15.87
CA GLN A 53 5.28 36.75 16.98
C GLN A 53 6.29 36.42 18.11
N PRO A 54 6.79 37.44 18.85
CA PRO A 54 7.60 37.18 20.03
C PRO A 54 6.88 36.24 21.01
N LEU A 55 7.62 35.29 21.58
CA LEU A 55 7.14 34.32 22.56
C LEU A 55 6.15 33.27 22.01
N THR A 56 5.99 33.13 20.69
CA THR A 56 5.25 31.99 20.11
C THR A 56 5.97 30.69 20.42
N ARG A 57 5.33 29.84 21.24
CA ARG A 57 5.83 28.51 21.65
C ARG A 57 4.96 27.36 21.17
N ASP A 58 3.81 27.68 20.60
CA ASP A 58 2.84 26.71 20.09
C ASP A 58 2.65 26.95 18.59
N TYR A 59 2.86 25.87 17.83
CA TYR A 59 2.69 25.81 16.38
C TYR A 59 1.74 24.67 15.98
N SER A 60 0.87 24.26 16.92
CA SER A 60 -0.07 23.16 16.71
C SER A 60 -1.23 23.61 15.79
N ASP A 61 -1.02 23.53 14.48
CA ASP A 61 -2.03 23.82 13.46
C ASP A 61 -2.71 22.55 12.93
N ILE A 62 -2.08 21.39 13.14
CA ILE A 62 -2.59 20.09 12.75
C ILE A 62 -3.35 19.45 13.90
N GLN A 63 -4.57 19.00 13.61
CA GLN A 63 -5.44 18.33 14.58
C GLN A 63 -5.65 16.87 14.22
N ASP A 64 -5.98 16.09 15.25
CA ASP A 64 -6.52 14.75 15.10
C ASP A 64 -7.83 14.77 14.30
N ALA A 65 -8.09 13.67 13.61
CA ALA A 65 -9.11 13.56 12.57
C ALA A 65 -10.03 12.37 12.85
N GLY A 66 -10.97 12.52 13.79
CA GLY A 66 -11.86 11.42 14.18
C GLY A 66 -11.10 10.37 15.00
N SER A 67 -11.07 9.10 14.55
CA SER A 67 -10.25 8.05 15.18
C SER A 67 -8.76 8.15 14.83
N TRP A 68 -8.40 9.01 13.87
CA TRP A 68 -7.04 9.17 13.39
C TRP A 68 -6.27 10.20 14.20
N CYS A 69 -5.14 9.79 14.75
CA CYS A 69 -4.18 10.64 15.42
C CYS A 69 -3.19 11.23 14.42
N ALA A 70 -3.06 12.55 14.38
CA ALA A 70 -2.03 13.22 13.60
C ALA A 70 -0.68 13.11 14.31
N ARG A 71 0.35 12.72 13.56
CA ARG A 71 1.72 12.51 14.08
C ARG A 71 2.75 12.99 13.07
N VAL A 72 3.94 13.31 13.55
CA VAL A 72 5.03 13.79 12.71
C VAL A 72 6.17 12.80 12.80
N HIS A 73 6.61 12.31 11.65
CA HIS A 73 7.79 11.44 11.53
C HIS A 73 9.03 12.20 12.02
N PRO A 74 10.09 11.54 12.54
CA PRO A 74 11.33 12.21 12.93
C PRO A 74 11.96 13.09 11.85
N GLU A 75 11.65 12.82 10.58
CA GLU A 75 12.10 13.59 9.42
C GLU A 75 11.16 14.75 9.01
N GLY A 76 10.07 14.96 9.76
CA GLY A 76 9.16 16.10 9.59
C GLY A 76 7.90 15.82 8.77
N ALA A 77 7.73 14.62 8.21
CA ALA A 77 6.55 14.25 7.44
C ALA A 77 5.31 14.03 8.34
N LEU A 78 4.18 14.64 7.99
CA LEU A 78 2.90 14.41 8.66
C LEU A 78 2.31 13.07 8.21
N TYR A 79 1.86 12.27 9.18
CA TYR A 79 1.08 11.06 8.96
C TYR A 79 -0.09 10.97 9.93
N PHE A 80 -1.02 10.08 9.62
CA PHE A 80 -2.19 9.77 10.44
C PHE A 80 -2.18 8.30 10.83
N TYR A 81 -2.47 8.02 12.10
CA TYR A 81 -2.49 6.68 12.66
C TYR A 81 -3.79 6.43 13.43
N ASP A 82 -4.48 5.34 13.15
CA ASP A 82 -5.63 4.87 13.92
C ASP A 82 -5.15 3.77 14.90
N PRO A 83 -5.08 4.08 16.22
CA PRO A 83 -4.60 3.14 17.21
C PRO A 83 -5.57 1.98 17.50
N THR A 84 -6.83 2.12 17.12
CA THR A 84 -7.86 1.09 17.37
C THR A 84 -7.79 0.01 16.31
N ARG A 85 -7.62 0.41 15.05
CA ARG A 85 -7.57 -0.50 13.90
C ARG A 85 -6.14 -0.90 13.50
N HIS A 86 -5.12 -0.30 14.12
CA HIS A 86 -3.71 -0.43 13.74
C HIS A 86 -3.50 -0.08 12.26
N VAL A 87 -3.94 1.12 11.88
CA VAL A 87 -3.90 1.58 10.49
C VAL A 87 -3.09 2.85 10.38
N TYR A 88 -2.22 2.88 9.37
CA TYR A 88 -1.32 3.97 9.08
C TYR A 88 -1.59 4.57 7.69
N THR A 89 -1.48 5.90 7.57
CA THR A 89 -1.48 6.57 6.26
C THR A 89 -0.67 7.87 6.23
N ASP A 90 0.03 8.11 5.12
CA ASP A 90 0.64 9.41 4.78
C ASP A 90 -0.35 10.36 4.09
N SER A 91 -1.60 9.92 3.87
CA SER A 91 -2.63 10.77 3.30
C SER A 91 -3.08 11.82 4.31
N ASN A 92 -3.13 13.09 3.91
CA ASN A 92 -3.75 14.12 4.76
C ASN A 92 -5.27 13.85 4.91
N LEU A 93 -5.72 13.69 6.16
CA LEU A 93 -7.11 13.40 6.54
C LEU A 93 -7.85 14.58 7.20
N GLN A 94 -7.28 15.80 7.16
CA GLN A 94 -7.95 16.99 7.70
C GLN A 94 -9.25 17.32 6.94
N ASN A 95 -9.31 17.02 5.65
CA ASN A 95 -10.55 17.14 4.87
C ASN A 95 -11.52 15.98 5.18
N LEU A 96 -12.76 16.32 5.52
CA LEU A 96 -13.78 15.36 5.94
C LEU A 96 -14.11 14.33 4.84
N ASP A 97 -14.28 14.74 3.59
CA ASP A 97 -14.61 13.83 2.50
C ASP A 97 -13.50 12.80 2.26
N ARG A 98 -12.23 13.24 2.28
CA ARG A 98 -11.07 12.34 2.17
C ARG A 98 -11.03 11.33 3.31
N ARG A 99 -11.33 11.78 4.52
CA ARG A 99 -11.39 10.92 5.72
C ARG A 99 -12.50 9.89 5.63
N CYS A 100 -13.72 10.30 5.27
CA CYS A 100 -14.85 9.38 5.10
C CYS A 100 -14.57 8.31 4.02
N ASN A 101 -13.94 8.71 2.91
CA ASN A 101 -13.50 7.75 1.89
C ASN A 101 -12.45 6.79 2.45
N MET A 102 -11.44 7.31 3.16
CA MET A 102 -10.41 6.48 3.79
C MET A 102 -11.01 5.48 4.78
N ASP A 103 -11.87 5.92 5.70
CA ASP A 103 -12.53 5.06 6.67
C ASP A 103 -13.32 3.94 5.99
N SER A 104 -14.09 4.27 4.95
CA SER A 104 -14.85 3.27 4.18
C SER A 104 -13.93 2.24 3.51
N HIS A 105 -12.80 2.67 2.95
CA HIS A 105 -11.83 1.75 2.34
C HIS A 105 -11.14 0.86 3.38
N VAL A 106 -10.79 1.41 4.54
CA VAL A 106 -10.15 0.69 5.64
C VAL A 106 -11.09 -0.40 6.16
N ASP A 107 -12.35 -0.05 6.44
CA ASP A 107 -13.32 -1.00 6.97
C ASP A 107 -13.54 -2.17 6.00
N GLU A 108 -13.67 -1.88 4.70
CA GLU A 108 -13.80 -2.91 3.67
C GLU A 108 -12.55 -3.79 3.54
N LEU A 109 -11.34 -3.22 3.61
CA LEU A 109 -10.09 -3.98 3.56
C LEU A 109 -9.93 -4.90 4.77
N LEU A 110 -10.31 -4.45 5.96
CA LEU A 110 -10.25 -5.25 7.17
C LEU A 110 -11.28 -6.40 7.13
N VAL A 111 -12.49 -6.14 6.63
CA VAL A 111 -13.49 -7.19 6.36
C VAL A 111 -12.99 -8.19 5.32
N LEU A 112 -12.37 -7.72 4.24
CA LEU A 112 -11.76 -8.57 3.23
C LEU A 112 -10.64 -9.45 3.82
N ALA A 113 -9.75 -8.87 4.62
CA ALA A 113 -8.64 -9.58 5.25
C ALA A 113 -9.12 -10.68 6.20
N THR A 114 -10.06 -10.34 7.09
CA THR A 114 -10.65 -11.29 8.04
C THR A 114 -11.44 -12.41 7.35
N THR A 115 -12.17 -12.08 6.27
CA THR A 115 -12.89 -13.08 5.46
C THR A 115 -11.92 -14.07 4.78
N ASN A 116 -10.70 -13.61 4.44
CA ASN A 116 -9.63 -14.45 3.92
C ASN A 116 -8.80 -15.15 5.03
N GLY A 117 -9.24 -15.08 6.28
CA GLY A 117 -8.67 -15.82 7.41
C GLY A 117 -7.57 -15.10 8.20
N LEU A 118 -7.29 -13.81 7.91
CA LEU A 118 -6.32 -13.04 8.69
C LEU A 118 -6.82 -12.80 10.12
N GLN A 119 -5.97 -13.08 11.09
CA GLN A 119 -6.22 -12.77 12.51
C GLN A 119 -5.53 -11.46 12.86
N LEU A 120 -6.31 -10.42 13.19
CA LEU A 120 -5.80 -9.07 13.49
C LEU A 120 -5.53 -8.82 14.98
N ASN A 121 -5.77 -9.82 15.82
CA ASN A 121 -5.94 -9.65 17.26
C ASN A 121 -4.62 -9.52 18.03
N ASP A 122 -3.49 -9.83 17.39
CA ASP A 122 -2.20 -10.00 18.06
C ASP A 122 -1.38 -8.70 18.15
N GLY A 123 -1.88 -7.58 17.61
CA GLY A 123 -1.22 -6.26 17.64
C GLY A 123 0.12 -6.17 16.90
N GLY A 124 0.60 -7.27 16.33
CA GLY A 124 1.82 -7.34 15.52
C GLY A 124 1.60 -7.04 14.04
N ILE A 125 0.34 -6.84 13.63
CA ILE A 125 -0.03 -6.57 12.24
C ILE A 125 -0.53 -5.14 12.12
N GLU A 126 0.03 -4.40 11.17
CA GLU A 126 -0.38 -3.04 10.82
C GLU A 126 -0.84 -3.00 9.36
N LEU A 127 -1.89 -2.22 9.09
CA LEU A 127 -2.37 -1.96 7.74
C LEU A 127 -1.90 -0.57 7.30
N VAL A 128 -1.17 -0.50 6.19
CA VAL A 128 -0.80 0.78 5.57
C VAL A 128 -1.70 1.03 4.37
N VAL A 129 -2.31 2.21 4.33
CA VAL A 129 -3.21 2.63 3.25
C VAL A 129 -2.82 4.00 2.69
N GLN A 130 -3.06 4.19 1.40
CA GLN A 130 -2.79 5.45 0.71
C GLN A 130 -3.84 5.69 -0.37
N LEU A 131 -4.46 6.88 -0.38
CA LEU A 131 -5.31 7.27 -1.50
C LEU A 131 -4.43 7.62 -2.71
N LEU A 132 -4.56 6.84 -3.78
CA LEU A 132 -3.80 6.95 -5.02
C LEU A 132 -4.74 7.19 -6.20
N ARG A 133 -4.19 7.64 -7.33
CA ARG A 133 -4.90 7.66 -8.61
C ARG A 133 -4.30 6.60 -9.52
N ASP A 134 -5.14 5.79 -10.14
CA ASP A 134 -4.69 4.82 -11.13
C ASP A 134 -4.31 5.48 -12.47
N GLN A 135 -3.96 4.67 -13.47
CA GLN A 135 -3.60 5.15 -14.80
C GLN A 135 -4.76 5.87 -15.51
N GLN A 136 -6.00 5.55 -15.15
CA GLN A 136 -7.22 6.18 -15.65
C GLN A 136 -7.65 7.38 -14.78
N SER A 137 -6.80 7.82 -13.85
CA SER A 137 -7.06 8.90 -12.89
C SER A 137 -8.22 8.65 -11.91
N VAL A 138 -8.67 7.41 -11.79
CA VAL A 138 -9.66 6.96 -10.82
C VAL A 138 -9.00 6.88 -9.45
N LEU A 139 -9.69 7.38 -8.42
CA LEU A 139 -9.20 7.30 -7.05
C LEU A 139 -9.32 5.85 -6.56
N ILE A 140 -8.19 5.29 -6.13
CA ILE A 140 -8.11 3.93 -5.57
C ILE A 140 -7.48 4.00 -4.18
N CYS A 141 -7.75 2.99 -3.34
CA CYS A 141 -7.05 2.83 -2.08
C CYS A 141 -5.91 1.83 -2.27
N GLY A 142 -4.69 2.36 -2.29
CA GLY A 142 -3.48 1.55 -2.24
C GLY A 142 -3.32 0.94 -0.85
N TYR A 143 -2.88 -0.31 -0.75
CA TYR A 143 -2.58 -0.92 0.55
C TYR A 143 -1.44 -1.94 0.56
N TYR A 144 -0.93 -2.20 1.75
CA TYR A 144 -0.19 -3.41 2.14
C TYR A 144 -0.34 -3.65 3.65
N PHE A 145 -0.16 -4.89 4.08
CA PHE A 145 -0.08 -5.24 5.50
C PHE A 145 1.39 -5.45 5.90
N VAL A 146 1.69 -5.14 7.15
CA VAL A 146 2.99 -5.34 7.78
C VAL A 146 2.84 -6.34 8.92
N ASP A 147 3.66 -7.39 8.94
CA ASP A 147 3.81 -8.30 10.09
C ASP A 147 5.13 -7.95 10.78
N HIS A 148 5.07 -7.15 11.85
CA HIS A 148 6.26 -6.68 12.57
C HIS A 148 7.06 -7.82 13.21
N PRO A 149 6.44 -8.83 13.88
CA PRO A 149 7.17 -9.98 14.40
C PRO A 149 7.98 -10.73 13.33
N LYS A 150 7.42 -10.87 12.11
CA LYS A 150 8.11 -11.54 10.99
C LYS A 150 8.93 -10.61 10.10
N ARG A 151 8.85 -9.30 10.30
CA ARG A 151 9.54 -8.24 9.52
C ARG A 151 9.30 -8.37 8.02
N LEU A 152 8.05 -8.56 7.64
CA LEU A 152 7.67 -8.73 6.24
C LEU A 152 6.38 -8.00 5.91
N LEU A 153 6.17 -7.78 4.62
CA LEU A 153 4.91 -7.30 4.07
C LEU A 153 4.11 -8.45 3.47
N PHE A 154 2.79 -8.30 3.48
CA PHE A 154 1.91 -9.20 2.77
C PHE A 154 0.66 -8.47 2.25
N TRP A 155 -0.07 -9.13 1.36
CA TRP A 155 -1.27 -8.62 0.72
C TRP A 155 -2.35 -9.68 0.80
N VAL A 156 -3.60 -9.22 0.89
CA VAL A 156 -4.77 -10.13 0.87
C VAL A 156 -5.06 -10.57 -0.57
N GLU A 157 -4.85 -9.67 -1.52
CA GLU A 157 -4.93 -9.97 -2.95
C GLU A 157 -3.56 -10.36 -3.52
N LYS A 158 -3.59 -11.04 -4.68
CA LYS A 158 -2.37 -11.46 -5.37
C LYS A 158 -1.54 -10.24 -5.80
N GLN A 159 -0.32 -10.15 -5.28
CA GLN A 159 0.63 -9.11 -5.67
C GLN A 159 1.59 -9.58 -6.77
N SER A 160 1.85 -8.73 -7.76
CA SER A 160 2.85 -9.01 -8.80
C SER A 160 4.27 -8.87 -8.25
N THR A 161 5.12 -9.83 -8.53
CA THR A 161 6.54 -9.80 -8.14
C THR A 161 7.37 -8.85 -9.00
N GLU A 162 6.86 -8.41 -10.16
CA GLU A 162 7.55 -7.50 -11.07
C GLU A 162 8.03 -6.22 -10.35
N LYS A 163 7.14 -5.64 -9.52
CA LYS A 163 7.42 -4.43 -8.74
C LYS A 163 8.37 -4.69 -7.58
N LEU A 164 8.25 -5.84 -6.92
CA LEU A 164 9.14 -6.25 -5.83
C LEU A 164 10.60 -6.44 -6.27
N PHE A 165 10.80 -6.85 -7.52
CA PHE A 165 12.13 -7.14 -8.07
C PHE A 165 12.60 -6.13 -9.12
N VAL A 166 11.95 -4.97 -9.25
CA VAL A 166 12.35 -3.91 -10.19
C VAL A 166 12.52 -4.47 -11.62
N GLY A 167 11.62 -5.35 -12.03
CA GLY A 167 11.61 -5.95 -13.38
C GLY A 167 12.51 -7.18 -13.57
N VAL A 168 13.19 -7.69 -12.54
CA VAL A 168 13.95 -8.96 -12.66
C VAL A 168 12.99 -10.14 -12.79
N GLN A 169 13.03 -10.82 -13.93
CA GLN A 169 12.21 -11.99 -14.25
C GLN A 169 12.87 -13.30 -13.80
N GLY A 170 12.07 -14.36 -13.60
CA GLY A 170 12.56 -15.72 -13.33
C GLY A 170 12.88 -16.01 -11.85
N VAL A 171 12.52 -15.11 -10.93
CA VAL A 171 12.69 -15.38 -9.48
C VAL A 171 11.57 -16.29 -8.98
N GLU A 172 11.87 -17.58 -8.87
CA GLU A 172 10.89 -18.60 -8.43
C GLU A 172 11.10 -19.05 -6.99
N LYS A 173 12.34 -18.96 -6.48
CA LYS A 173 12.68 -19.47 -5.13
C LYS A 173 12.13 -18.53 -4.05
N LEU A 174 11.27 -19.06 -3.18
CA LEU A 174 10.73 -18.34 -2.02
C LEU A 174 11.82 -17.72 -1.12
N SER A 175 12.98 -18.36 -1.00
CA SER A 175 14.11 -17.81 -0.24
C SER A 175 14.60 -16.47 -0.79
N HIS A 176 14.58 -16.27 -2.12
CA HIS A 176 14.94 -15.00 -2.74
C HIS A 176 13.81 -13.97 -2.58
N ILE A 177 12.56 -14.40 -2.75
CA ILE A 177 11.38 -13.55 -2.57
C ILE A 177 11.30 -13.00 -1.14
N LYS A 178 11.62 -13.83 -0.14
CA LYS A 178 11.70 -13.42 1.26
C LYS A 178 12.57 -12.18 1.44
N TYR A 179 13.79 -12.18 0.91
CA TYR A 179 14.72 -11.05 1.08
C TYR A 179 14.21 -9.78 0.40
N ALA A 180 13.53 -9.88 -0.74
CA ALA A 180 12.92 -8.72 -1.39
C ALA A 180 11.78 -8.14 -0.56
N VAL A 181 10.93 -8.99 0.02
CA VAL A 181 9.84 -8.55 0.91
C VAL A 181 10.38 -7.96 2.22
N GLU A 182 11.40 -8.58 2.82
CA GLU A 182 12.05 -8.05 4.03
C GLU A 182 12.77 -6.72 3.74
N HIS A 183 13.35 -6.54 2.56
CA HIS A 183 13.89 -5.24 2.15
C HIS A 183 12.81 -4.17 2.10
N GLN A 184 11.62 -4.48 1.56
CA GLN A 184 10.48 -3.55 1.58
C GLN A 184 10.09 -3.16 3.02
N TYR A 185 10.19 -4.09 3.99
CA TYR A 185 9.88 -3.80 5.39
C TYR A 185 10.76 -2.69 5.96
N TRP A 186 12.05 -2.70 5.64
CA TRP A 186 12.98 -1.68 6.12
C TRP A 186 12.85 -0.33 5.39
N GLN A 187 12.12 -0.30 4.27
CA GLN A 187 11.79 0.93 3.56
C GLN A 187 10.42 1.51 3.93
N ALA A 188 9.61 0.75 4.68
CA ALA A 188 8.26 1.14 5.09
C ALA A 188 8.29 2.27 6.14
#